data_AF-A0A411DWI4-F1
#
_entry.id   AF-A0A411DWI4-F1
#
_cell.length_a   1.000
_cell.length_b   1.000
_cell.length_c   1.000
_cell.angle_alpha   90.00
_cell.angle_beta   90.00
_cell.angle_gamma   90.00
#
_symmetry.space_group_name_H-M   'P 1'
#
loop_
_entity.id
_entity.type
_entity.pdbx_description
1 polymer ?
#
loop_
_entity_poly.entity_id
_entity_poly.type
_entity_poly.pdbx_seq_one_letter_code
_entity_poly.pdbx_strand_id
1 'polypeptide(L)'
;MDCFKRNLIAYKLQYFLNFGGLACSSPFLQVFARQLGLGQVSVGWIFTAAPFVDVFVRPMVCALADRRQATWSTFLLILALTASSLTALRWVPPLPTAPAPTLVDHLALRSSNSTVSREVNVSGLEISLGSLDLDMRRVSPEVNLKNHPSESRSVYSDMEHYQFWVFSILLLMAWTGVSTNQTMFDGITAKSAESLGADYGRQRLFGAIGYSCMAVLSGYLIDIVGNEEQVAYQVGFYLTATMMTTNFVLCLLFIKVLGRHWWRSGIFEV
;
A
#
# COMPACT_ATOMS: atom_id res chain seq x y z
N MET A 1 -34.61 -4.73 22.39
CA MET A 1 -33.61 -5.54 21.64
C MET A 1 -33.08 -4.83 20.39
N ASP A 2 -33.73 -3.77 19.89
CA ASP A 2 -33.33 -3.12 18.61
C ASP A 2 -32.05 -2.28 18.70
N CYS A 3 -31.78 -1.63 19.85
CA CYS A 3 -30.53 -0.91 20.08
C CYS A 3 -29.31 -1.85 20.00
N PHE A 4 -29.47 -3.08 20.51
CA PHE A 4 -28.42 -4.10 20.53
C PHE A 4 -28.04 -4.59 19.11
N LYS A 5 -29.04 -4.92 18.29
CA LYS A 5 -28.83 -5.31 16.88
C LYS A 5 -28.19 -4.17 16.08
N ARG A 6 -28.64 -2.94 16.30
CA ARG A 6 -28.12 -1.75 15.61
C ARG A 6 -26.66 -1.47 15.96
N ASN A 7 -26.23 -1.67 17.21
CA ASN A 7 -24.84 -1.52 17.62
C ASN A 7 -23.94 -2.59 16.98
N LEU A 8 -24.41 -3.83 16.87
CA LEU A 8 -23.65 -4.91 16.22
C LEU A 8 -23.46 -4.68 14.72
N ILE A 9 -24.47 -4.12 14.04
CA ILE A 9 -24.37 -3.76 12.62
C ILE A 9 -23.37 -2.62 12.41
N ALA A 10 -23.31 -1.64 13.31
CA ALA A 10 -22.34 -0.55 13.24
C ALA A 10 -20.89 -1.08 13.29
N TYR A 11 -20.59 -2.02 14.19
CA TYR A 11 -19.26 -2.65 14.25
C TYR A 11 -18.88 -3.41 12.98
N LYS A 12 -19.83 -4.16 12.38
CA LYS A 12 -19.60 -4.87 11.11
C LYS A 12 -19.32 -3.89 9.97
N LEU A 13 -20.05 -2.78 9.91
CA LEU A 13 -19.85 -1.75 8.90
C LEU A 13 -18.50 -1.04 9.08
N GLN A 14 -18.10 -0.73 10.31
CA GLN A 14 -16.79 -0.17 10.61
C GLN A 14 -15.66 -1.13 10.21
N TYR A 15 -15.80 -2.45 10.47
CA TYR A 15 -14.86 -3.46 9.97
C TYR A 15 -14.72 -3.41 8.45
N PHE A 16 -15.85 -3.41 7.75
CA PHE A 16 -15.89 -3.37 6.29
C PHE A 16 -15.22 -2.10 5.76
N LEU A 17 -15.52 -0.93 6.34
CA LEU A 17 -14.97 0.34 5.87
C LEU A 17 -13.48 0.49 6.21
N ASN A 18 -13.04 0.05 7.38
CA ASN A 18 -11.65 0.17 7.81
C ASN A 18 -10.73 -0.75 7.00
N PHE A 19 -11.11 -2.01 6.83
CA PHE A 19 -10.33 -2.94 6.00
C PHE A 19 -10.49 -2.67 4.50
N GLY A 20 -11.69 -2.28 4.05
CA GLY A 20 -11.94 -1.92 2.66
C GLY A 20 -11.13 -0.71 2.21
N GLY A 21 -11.07 0.35 3.03
CA GLY A 21 -10.22 1.52 2.75
C GLY A 21 -8.74 1.14 2.66
N LEU A 22 -8.29 0.20 3.49
CA LEU A 22 -6.90 -0.29 3.45
C LEU A 22 -6.54 -1.01 2.14
N ALA A 23 -7.47 -1.80 1.63
CA ALA A 23 -7.29 -2.57 0.40
C ALA A 23 -7.07 -1.66 -0.81
N CYS A 24 -7.71 -0.50 -0.83
CA CYS A 24 -7.65 0.45 -1.94
C CYS A 24 -6.30 1.17 -2.09
N SER A 25 -5.42 1.17 -1.07
CA SER A 25 -4.15 1.92 -1.10
C SER A 25 -2.92 1.05 -0.92
N SER A 26 -3.00 0.00 -0.10
CA SER A 26 -1.85 -0.86 0.22
C SER A 26 -1.07 -1.43 -0.98
N PRO A 27 -1.69 -1.95 -2.06
CA PRO A 27 -0.93 -2.47 -3.20
C PRO A 27 -0.30 -1.36 -4.04
N PHE A 28 -0.90 -0.16 -4.07
CA PHE A 28 -0.44 0.94 -4.92
C PHE A 28 0.64 1.79 -4.28
N LEU A 29 0.81 1.76 -2.95
CA LEU A 29 1.86 2.51 -2.26
C LEU A 29 3.27 2.15 -2.76
N GLN A 30 3.52 0.86 -3.02
CA GLN A 30 4.81 0.40 -3.53
C GLN A 30 5.07 0.89 -4.96
N VAL A 31 4.04 0.88 -5.80
CA VAL A 31 4.13 1.31 -7.20
C VAL A 31 4.21 2.83 -7.30
N PHE A 32 3.46 3.55 -6.46
CA PHE A 32 3.52 5.01 -6.35
C PHE A 32 4.92 5.49 -5.96
N ALA A 33 5.59 4.79 -5.04
CA ALA A 33 6.99 5.07 -4.73
C ALA A 33 7.88 4.99 -5.97
N ARG A 34 7.63 4.02 -6.87
CA ARG A 34 8.37 3.90 -8.14
C ARG A 34 8.08 5.03 -9.11
N GLN A 35 6.83 5.47 -9.20
CA GLN A 35 6.47 6.60 -10.06
C GLN A 35 7.11 7.92 -9.63
N LEU A 36 7.39 8.08 -8.33
CA LEU A 36 8.14 9.22 -7.82
C LEU A 36 9.62 9.21 -8.23
N GLY A 37 10.09 8.14 -8.87
CA GLY A 37 11.48 7.96 -9.27
C GLY A 37 12.36 7.29 -8.21
N LEU A 38 11.78 6.73 -7.14
CA LEU A 38 12.56 6.08 -6.09
C LEU A 38 13.10 4.71 -6.54
N GLY A 39 14.39 4.50 -6.31
CA GLY A 39 15.06 3.22 -6.50
C GLY A 39 14.41 2.08 -5.70
N GLN A 40 14.45 0.86 -6.26
CA GLN A 40 13.85 -0.33 -5.66
C GLN A 40 14.40 -0.62 -4.28
N VAL A 41 15.71 -0.50 -4.18
CA VAL A 41 16.48 -0.78 -2.99
C VAL A 41 16.11 0.23 -1.89
N SER A 42 16.01 1.51 -2.23
CA SER A 42 15.60 2.59 -1.31
C SER A 42 14.20 2.35 -0.73
N VAL A 43 13.23 1.99 -1.58
CA VAL A 43 11.87 1.65 -1.13
C VAL A 43 11.87 0.39 -0.27
N GLY A 44 12.65 -0.63 -0.65
CA GLY A 44 12.82 -1.86 0.13
C GLY A 44 13.33 -1.60 1.55
N TRP A 45 14.27 -0.67 1.73
CA TRP A 45 14.75 -0.25 3.05
C TRP A 45 13.66 0.39 3.91
N ILE A 46 12.81 1.24 3.33
CA ILE A 46 11.69 1.86 4.07
C ILE A 46 10.72 0.79 4.57
N PHE A 47 10.30 -0.13 3.70
CA PHE A 47 9.38 -1.21 4.08
C PHE A 47 10.01 -2.21 5.06
N THR A 48 11.33 -2.38 5.02
CA THR A 48 12.07 -3.19 6.00
C THR A 48 12.13 -2.50 7.36
N ALA A 49 12.28 -1.16 7.41
CA ALA A 49 12.28 -0.39 8.65
C ALA A 49 10.91 -0.32 9.32
N ALA A 50 9.84 -0.32 8.52
CA ALA A 50 8.45 -0.22 8.99
C ALA A 50 8.08 -1.20 10.13
N PRO A 51 8.31 -2.52 10.04
CA PRO A 51 8.00 -3.45 11.12
C PRO A 51 8.81 -3.19 12.39
N PHE A 52 10.07 -2.74 12.30
CA PHE A 52 10.86 -2.41 13.50
C PHE A 52 10.27 -1.22 14.25
N VAL A 53 9.85 -0.17 13.52
CA VAL A 53 9.16 0.97 14.13
C VAL A 53 7.84 0.53 14.74
N ASP A 54 7.09 -0.31 14.02
CA ASP A 54 5.77 -0.81 14.43
C ASP A 54 5.80 -1.62 15.74
N VAL A 55 6.85 -2.41 15.95
CA VAL A 55 7.07 -3.20 17.17
C VAL A 55 7.10 -2.31 18.42
N PHE A 56 7.64 -1.10 18.34
CA PHE A 56 7.69 -0.17 19.48
C PHE A 56 6.48 0.76 19.54
N VAL A 57 6.02 1.27 18.39
CA VAL A 57 4.93 2.25 18.33
C VAL A 57 3.59 1.63 18.76
N ARG A 58 3.26 0.44 18.26
CA ARG A 58 1.96 -0.19 18.56
C ARG A 58 1.73 -0.42 20.05
N PRO A 59 2.63 -1.09 20.80
CA PRO A 59 2.40 -1.31 22.23
C PRO A 59 2.36 0.00 23.00
N MET A 60 3.18 0.99 22.61
CA MET A 60 3.20 2.30 23.28
C MET A 60 1.87 3.03 23.13
N VAL A 61 1.32 3.05 21.92
CA VAL A 61 0.05 3.73 21.63
C VAL A 61 -1.14 2.96 22.24
N CYS A 62 -1.13 1.63 22.17
CA CYS A 62 -2.17 0.81 22.80
C CYS A 62 -2.14 0.97 24.33
N ALA A 63 -0.96 0.92 24.96
CA ALA A 63 -0.81 1.14 26.39
C ALA A 63 -1.23 2.56 26.80
N LEU A 64 -0.94 3.57 25.98
CA LEU A 64 -1.40 4.93 26.21
C LEU A 64 -2.93 5.05 26.14
N ALA A 65 -3.55 4.35 25.18
CA ALA A 65 -5.00 4.31 25.03
C ALA A 65 -5.69 3.65 26.23
N ASP A 66 -5.12 2.56 26.73
CA ASP A 66 -5.64 1.84 27.89
C ASP A 66 -5.47 2.67 29.18
N ARG A 67 -4.32 3.31 29.39
CA ARG A 67 -4.09 4.19 30.57
C ARG A 67 -5.03 5.37 30.64
N ARG A 68 -5.39 5.95 29.50
CA ARG A 68 -6.32 7.09 29.44
C ARG A 68 -7.79 6.66 29.50
N GLN A 69 -8.08 5.36 29.50
CA GLN A 69 -9.41 4.76 29.31
C GLN A 69 -10.23 5.44 28.20
N ALA A 70 -9.54 5.98 27.19
CA ALA A 70 -10.10 6.80 26.12
C ALA A 70 -9.81 6.13 24.77
N THR A 71 -10.08 4.82 24.68
CA THR A 71 -9.74 3.96 23.55
C THR A 71 -10.35 4.45 22.23
N TRP A 72 -11.60 4.92 22.27
CA TRP A 72 -12.26 5.47 21.07
C TRP A 72 -11.68 6.80 20.62
N SER A 73 -11.30 7.67 21.55
CA SER A 73 -10.68 8.97 21.23
C SER A 73 -9.27 8.77 20.65
N THR A 74 -8.49 7.88 21.24
CA THR A 74 -7.15 7.53 20.73
C THR A 74 -7.23 6.85 19.36
N PHE A 75 -8.18 5.93 19.15
CA PHE A 75 -8.47 5.36 17.84
C PHE A 75 -8.81 6.44 16.80
N LEU A 76 -9.71 7.38 17.13
CA LEU A 76 -10.06 8.48 16.21
C LEU A 76 -8.88 9.39 15.88
N LEU A 77 -8.02 9.68 16.84
CA LEU A 77 -6.82 10.51 16.63
C LEU A 77 -5.86 9.83 15.66
N ILE A 78 -5.59 8.54 15.83
CA ILE A 78 -4.69 7.78 14.95
C ILE A 78 -5.32 7.60 13.56
N LEU A 79 -6.64 7.39 13.48
CA LEU A 79 -7.37 7.33 12.22
C LEU A 79 -7.25 8.64 11.43
N ALA A 80 -7.46 9.78 12.09
CA ALA A 80 -7.29 11.09 11.47
C ALA A 80 -5.84 11.35 11.04
N LEU A 81 -4.87 10.94 11.87
CA LEU A 81 -3.43 11.05 11.60
C LEU A 81 -3.00 10.20 10.40
N THR A 82 -3.59 9.01 10.26
CA THR A 82 -3.32 8.11 9.12
C THR A 82 -3.92 8.67 7.84
N ALA A 83 -5.16 9.17 7.89
CA ALA A 83 -5.82 9.78 6.75
C ALA A 83 -5.10 11.05 6.26
N SER A 84 -4.63 11.90 7.19
CA SER A 84 -3.84 13.08 6.85
C SER A 84 -2.47 12.71 6.26
N SER A 85 -1.83 11.66 6.79
CA SER A 85 -0.55 11.17 6.27
C SER A 85 -0.67 10.62 4.84
N LEU A 86 -1.69 9.80 4.56
CA LEU A 86 -1.94 9.24 3.22
C LEU A 86 -2.30 10.32 2.19
N THR A 87 -3.03 11.36 2.61
CA THR A 87 -3.34 12.49 1.72
C THR A 87 -2.14 13.41 1.52
N ALA A 88 -1.25 13.53 2.52
CA ALA A 88 -0.01 14.29 2.39
C ALA A 88 0.97 13.65 1.38
N LEU A 89 0.97 12.32 1.22
CA LEU A 89 1.80 11.63 0.21
C LEU A 89 1.53 12.11 -1.23
N ARG A 90 0.31 12.59 -1.52
CA ARG A 90 -0.07 13.19 -2.81
C ARG A 90 0.76 14.43 -3.17
N TRP A 91 1.18 15.17 -2.15
CA TRP A 91 1.86 16.46 -2.29
C TRP A 91 3.38 16.32 -2.44
N VAL A 92 3.91 15.10 -2.31
CA VAL A 92 5.35 14.85 -2.47
C VAL A 92 5.71 15.02 -3.96
N PRO A 93 6.56 16.00 -4.32
CA PRO A 93 6.99 16.18 -5.70
C PRO A 93 7.88 15.00 -6.16
N PRO A 94 7.83 14.64 -7.46
CA PRO A 94 8.68 13.60 -8.03
C PRO A 94 10.16 14.02 -7.99
N LEU A 95 11.06 13.04 -7.89
CA LEU A 95 12.51 13.26 -7.89
C LEU A 95 12.99 13.69 -9.29
N PRO A 96 13.93 14.65 -9.39
CA PRO A 96 14.51 15.09 -10.67
C PRO A 96 15.35 14.02 -11.40
N THR A 97 15.56 12.85 -10.82
CA THR A 97 16.55 11.88 -11.25
C THR A 97 15.95 10.51 -11.56
N ALA A 98 15.06 10.46 -12.54
CA ALA A 98 15.04 9.37 -13.51
C ALA A 98 14.27 9.84 -14.73
N PRO A 99 14.81 9.75 -15.97
CA PRO A 99 13.95 9.81 -17.13
C PRO A 99 12.86 8.77 -16.90
N ALA A 100 11.59 9.14 -17.16
CA ALA A 100 10.49 8.18 -17.16
C ALA A 100 10.95 6.90 -17.86
N PRO A 101 10.44 5.70 -17.49
CA PRO A 101 10.60 4.52 -18.30
C PRO A 101 9.88 4.80 -19.63
N THR A 102 10.56 5.56 -20.47
CA THR A 102 10.19 5.89 -21.82
C THR A 102 10.42 4.61 -22.57
N LEU A 103 9.49 4.34 -23.47
CA LEU A 103 9.42 3.31 -24.50
C LEU A 103 10.75 2.62 -24.91
N VAL A 104 11.89 3.31 -24.80
CA VAL A 104 13.25 2.85 -25.06
C VAL A 104 13.64 1.58 -24.29
N ASP A 105 13.27 1.42 -23.01
CA ASP A 105 13.62 0.21 -22.25
C ASP A 105 12.77 -1.01 -22.64
N HIS A 106 11.50 -0.79 -22.97
CA HIS A 106 10.63 -1.83 -23.53
C HIS A 106 11.02 -2.20 -24.97
N LEU A 107 11.54 -1.24 -25.76
CA LEU A 107 12.11 -1.48 -27.08
C LEU A 107 13.49 -2.17 -27.00
N ALA A 108 14.30 -1.90 -25.97
CA ALA A 108 15.57 -2.59 -25.74
C ALA A 108 15.36 -4.07 -25.38
N LEU A 109 14.35 -4.37 -24.55
CA LEU A 109 13.96 -5.75 -24.25
C LEU A 109 13.29 -6.45 -25.45
N ARG A 110 12.51 -5.72 -26.27
CA ARG A 110 11.94 -6.28 -27.51
C ARG A 110 12.96 -6.48 -28.62
N SER A 111 13.98 -5.62 -28.71
CA SER A 111 15.13 -5.75 -29.60
C SER A 111 15.97 -6.98 -29.23
N SER A 112 16.23 -7.19 -27.93
CA SER A 112 17.01 -8.35 -27.44
C SER A 112 16.32 -9.69 -27.69
N ASN A 113 14.97 -9.76 -27.63
CA ASN A 113 14.23 -10.97 -27.98
C ASN A 113 14.03 -11.17 -29.50
N SER A 114 14.31 -10.16 -30.33
CA SER A 114 14.11 -10.25 -31.78
C SER A 114 15.31 -10.83 -32.55
N THR A 115 16.49 -10.94 -31.91
CA THR A 115 17.68 -11.57 -32.52
C THR A 115 17.79 -13.08 -32.26
N VAL A 116 16.87 -13.68 -31.49
CA VAL A 116 16.91 -15.13 -31.15
C VAL A 116 15.74 -15.93 -31.74
N SER A 117 14.83 -15.34 -32.52
CA SER A 117 13.75 -16.12 -33.16
C SER A 117 13.27 -15.52 -34.47
N ARG A 118 14.09 -15.61 -35.53
CA ARG A 118 13.55 -15.49 -36.89
C ARG A 118 14.43 -16.07 -38.01
N GLU A 119 14.67 -17.38 -37.98
CA GLU A 119 14.85 -18.15 -39.22
C GLU A 119 14.03 -19.43 -39.16
N VAL A 120 12.72 -19.29 -39.39
CA VAL A 120 11.94 -20.38 -40.00
C VAL A 120 11.67 -19.93 -41.41
N ASN A 121 12.48 -20.40 -42.36
CA ASN A 121 12.19 -20.26 -43.78
C ASN A 121 11.92 -21.65 -44.35
N VAL A 122 10.66 -21.92 -44.69
CA VAL A 122 10.25 -23.13 -45.41
C VAL A 122 9.70 -22.69 -46.76
N SER A 123 10.51 -22.86 -47.80
CA SER A 123 10.15 -23.40 -49.13
C SER A 123 11.20 -22.99 -50.17
N GLY A 124 11.88 -23.96 -50.75
CA GLY A 124 12.82 -23.73 -51.85
C GLY A 124 13.99 -24.72 -51.85
N LEU A 125 13.76 -25.90 -52.41
CA LEU A 125 14.79 -26.84 -52.81
C LEU A 125 15.49 -26.28 -54.07
N GLU A 126 16.81 -26.05 -54.04
CA GLU A 126 17.76 -26.37 -55.13
C GLU A 126 19.21 -26.32 -54.61
N ILE A 127 20.01 -27.27 -55.11
CA ILE A 127 21.40 -27.57 -54.76
C ILE A 127 22.34 -26.70 -55.61
N SER A 128 23.37 -26.10 -55.04
CA SER A 128 24.65 -25.90 -55.76
C SER A 128 25.83 -25.65 -54.80
N LEU A 129 26.91 -26.39 -55.03
CA LEU A 129 28.21 -26.32 -54.35
C LEU A 129 28.91 -24.97 -54.61
N GLY A 130 29.55 -24.40 -53.58
CA GLY A 130 30.56 -23.36 -53.79
C GLY A 130 31.04 -22.68 -52.50
N SER A 131 32.33 -22.86 -52.21
CA SER A 131 33.21 -22.07 -51.31
C SER A 131 32.89 -22.00 -49.81
N LEU A 132 33.69 -22.77 -49.06
CA LEU A 132 34.24 -22.37 -47.77
C LEU A 132 34.79 -20.94 -47.84
N ASP A 133 34.33 -20.07 -46.95
CA ASP A 133 35.18 -19.02 -46.39
C ASP A 133 34.95 -18.95 -44.87
N LEU A 134 35.91 -19.53 -44.16
CA LEU A 134 36.17 -19.30 -42.75
C LEU A 134 36.70 -17.87 -42.61
N ASP A 135 35.89 -16.94 -42.11
CA ASP A 135 36.42 -15.74 -41.47
C ASP A 135 35.92 -15.62 -40.02
N MET A 136 36.60 -16.38 -39.16
CA MET A 136 36.53 -16.24 -37.71
C MET A 136 37.31 -14.98 -37.30
N ARG A 137 36.69 -13.80 -37.44
CA ARG A 137 37.14 -12.62 -36.69
C ARG A 137 36.37 -12.56 -35.37
N ARG A 138 36.90 -13.26 -34.36
CA ARG A 138 36.63 -12.96 -32.95
C ARG A 138 36.93 -11.48 -32.72
N VAL A 139 35.90 -10.64 -32.74
CA VAL A 139 35.90 -9.41 -31.97
C VAL A 139 35.17 -9.74 -30.68
N SER A 140 35.94 -10.26 -29.73
CA SER A 140 35.60 -10.08 -28.32
C SER A 140 35.96 -8.63 -27.99
N PRO A 141 35.02 -7.71 -27.73
CA PRO A 141 35.29 -6.74 -26.69
C PRO A 141 35.04 -7.49 -25.39
N GLU A 142 36.05 -7.51 -24.53
CA GLU A 142 35.88 -7.82 -23.12
C GLU A 142 34.58 -7.17 -22.63
N VAL A 143 33.61 -7.99 -22.23
CA VAL A 143 32.61 -7.57 -21.27
C VAL A 143 33.42 -7.25 -20.03
N ASN A 144 33.77 -5.97 -19.90
CA ASN A 144 34.28 -5.39 -18.68
C ASN A 144 33.23 -5.67 -17.62
N LEU A 145 33.42 -6.78 -16.92
CA LEU A 145 32.71 -7.16 -15.70
C LEU A 145 33.19 -6.25 -14.56
N LYS A 146 33.08 -4.93 -14.77
CA LYS A 146 33.36 -3.87 -13.80
C LYS A 146 32.28 -2.79 -13.79
N ASN A 147 31.13 -3.06 -14.41
CA ASN A 147 29.99 -2.16 -14.41
C ASN A 147 28.82 -2.70 -13.56
N HIS A 148 29.07 -2.94 -12.26
CA HIS A 148 28.04 -2.85 -11.22
C HIS A 148 28.06 -1.56 -10.33
N PRO A 149 28.66 -0.40 -10.71
CA PRO A 149 28.60 0.81 -9.89
C PRO A 149 27.46 1.77 -10.28
N SER A 150 26.66 1.51 -11.33
CA SER A 150 25.58 2.42 -11.75
C SER A 150 24.33 2.32 -10.86
N GLU A 151 23.94 1.09 -10.48
CA GLU A 151 22.75 0.85 -9.67
C GLU A 151 22.95 1.25 -8.20
N SER A 152 24.14 1.02 -7.64
CA SER A 152 24.43 1.44 -6.26
C SER A 152 24.55 2.97 -6.14
N ARG A 153 25.07 3.66 -7.17
CA ARG A 153 25.28 5.12 -7.13
C ARG A 153 23.97 5.92 -7.26
N SER A 154 22.95 5.39 -7.92
CA SER A 154 21.60 5.99 -7.91
C SER A 154 20.90 5.83 -6.56
N VAL A 155 21.06 4.67 -5.90
CA VAL A 155 20.45 4.40 -4.58
C VAL A 155 20.89 5.40 -3.52
N TYR A 156 22.18 5.73 -3.46
CA TYR A 156 22.67 6.77 -2.53
C TYR A 156 22.23 8.17 -2.94
N SER A 157 22.15 8.45 -4.25
CA SER A 157 21.68 9.74 -4.76
C SER A 157 20.22 10.02 -4.40
N ASP A 158 19.36 8.99 -4.37
CA ASP A 158 17.97 9.14 -3.91
C ASP A 158 17.90 9.59 -2.45
N MET A 159 18.78 9.03 -1.59
CA MET A 159 18.80 9.31 -0.14
C MET A 159 19.34 10.69 0.21
N GLU A 160 20.04 11.36 -0.72
CA GLU A 160 20.53 12.74 -0.55
C GLU A 160 19.41 13.78 -0.69
N HIS A 161 18.31 13.43 -1.38
CA HIS A 161 17.22 14.37 -1.63
C HIS A 161 16.24 14.43 -0.45
N TYR A 162 15.82 15.64 -0.05
CA TYR A 162 14.84 15.83 1.03
C TYR A 162 13.49 15.15 0.73
N GLN A 163 13.12 15.02 -0.56
CA GLN A 163 11.89 14.40 -1.02
C GLN A 163 11.79 12.93 -0.58
N PHE A 164 12.93 12.21 -0.58
CA PHE A 164 13.01 10.83 -0.10
C PHE A 164 12.66 10.73 1.39
N TRP A 165 13.23 11.60 2.22
CA TRP A 165 13.00 11.58 3.67
C TRP A 165 11.58 11.98 4.04
N VAL A 166 11.02 13.00 3.38
CA VAL A 166 9.61 13.39 3.58
C VAL A 166 8.68 12.25 3.19
N PHE A 167 8.90 11.62 2.02
CA PHE A 167 8.15 10.44 1.61
C PHE A 167 8.27 9.29 2.60
N SER A 168 9.49 8.99 3.06
CA SER A 168 9.77 7.90 3.99
C SER A 168 9.07 8.09 5.33
N ILE A 169 9.14 9.29 5.91
CA ILE A 169 8.50 9.61 7.19
C ILE A 169 6.98 9.51 7.06
N LEU A 170 6.40 10.10 6.00
CA LEU A 170 4.96 10.01 5.75
C LEU A 170 4.53 8.57 5.51
N LEU A 171 5.28 7.78 4.74
CA LEU A 171 4.96 6.38 4.48
C LEU A 171 5.05 5.52 5.75
N LEU A 172 6.06 5.72 6.58
CA LEU A 172 6.20 5.02 7.87
C LEU A 172 5.07 5.40 8.83
N MET A 173 4.70 6.68 8.88
CA MET A 173 3.60 7.18 9.69
C MET A 173 2.24 6.62 9.23
N ALA A 174 2.01 6.55 7.92
CA ALA A 174 0.81 5.91 7.37
C ALA A 174 0.77 4.41 7.68
N TRP A 175 1.87 3.68 7.50
CA TRP A 175 1.94 2.23 7.74
C TRP A 175 1.72 1.87 9.20
N THR A 176 2.39 2.58 10.11
CA THR A 176 2.25 2.40 11.56
C THR A 176 0.88 2.87 12.08
N GLY A 177 0.30 3.90 11.47
CA GLY A 177 -1.05 4.36 11.78
C GLY A 177 -2.10 3.33 11.39
N VAL A 178 -1.98 2.76 10.19
CA VAL A 178 -2.81 1.66 9.68
C VAL A 178 -2.78 0.46 10.62
N SER A 179 -1.58 -0.01 10.96
CA SER A 179 -1.37 -1.21 11.76
C SER A 179 -1.90 -1.04 13.19
N THR A 180 -1.67 0.13 13.78
CA THR A 180 -2.15 0.48 15.13
C THR A 180 -3.66 0.60 15.15
N ASN A 181 -4.26 1.28 14.17
CA ASN A 181 -5.72 1.37 14.04
C ASN A 181 -6.37 -0.02 13.94
N GLN A 182 -5.79 -0.93 13.16
CA GLN A 182 -6.28 -2.29 13.04
C GLN A 182 -6.25 -3.02 14.39
N THR A 183 -5.13 -2.96 15.12
CA THR A 183 -4.99 -3.61 16.43
C THR A 183 -5.96 -3.06 17.46
N MET A 184 -6.09 -1.73 17.54
CA MET A 184 -7.02 -1.11 18.49
C MET A 184 -8.47 -1.47 18.17
N PHE A 185 -8.84 -1.48 16.90
CA PHE A 185 -10.18 -1.84 16.49
C PHE A 185 -10.51 -3.31 16.77
N ASP A 186 -9.56 -4.22 16.51
CA ASP A 186 -9.66 -5.63 16.89
C ASP A 186 -9.89 -5.78 18.41
N GLY A 187 -9.16 -5.02 19.23
CA GLY A 187 -9.33 -5.03 20.69
C GLY A 187 -10.68 -4.48 21.17
N ILE A 188 -11.13 -3.35 20.61
CA ILE A 188 -12.43 -2.72 20.92
C ILE A 188 -13.57 -3.69 20.61
N THR A 189 -13.50 -4.35 19.45
CA THR A 189 -14.55 -5.25 18.97
C THR A 189 -14.51 -6.59 19.68
N ALA A 190 -13.33 -7.08 20.09
CA ALA A 190 -13.22 -8.26 20.96
C ALA A 190 -13.88 -8.02 22.32
N LYS A 191 -13.56 -6.92 23.01
CA LYS A 191 -14.21 -6.54 24.28
C LYS A 191 -15.73 -6.35 24.12
N SER A 192 -16.13 -5.71 23.02
CA SER A 192 -17.55 -5.53 22.72
C SER A 192 -18.26 -6.86 22.44
N ALA A 193 -17.62 -7.76 21.68
CA ALA A 193 -18.17 -9.08 21.38
C ALA A 193 -18.34 -9.92 22.65
N GLU A 194 -17.38 -9.89 23.56
CA GLU A 194 -17.43 -10.55 24.87
C GLU A 194 -18.62 -10.04 25.71
N SER A 195 -18.74 -8.72 25.88
CA SER A 195 -19.85 -8.13 26.65
C SER A 195 -21.25 -8.40 26.08
N LEU A 196 -21.33 -8.64 24.76
CA LEU A 196 -22.57 -8.91 24.04
C LEU A 196 -22.83 -10.42 23.84
N GLY A 197 -21.91 -11.30 24.24
CA GLY A 197 -21.98 -12.73 23.93
C GLY A 197 -22.04 -13.03 22.42
N ALA A 198 -21.45 -12.16 21.60
CA ALA A 198 -21.45 -12.27 20.14
C ALA A 198 -20.15 -12.91 19.63
N ASP A 199 -20.23 -13.63 18.51
CA ASP A 199 -19.05 -14.26 17.90
C ASP A 199 -18.11 -13.21 17.29
N TYR A 200 -16.91 -13.05 17.86
CA TYR A 200 -15.86 -12.16 17.32
C TYR A 200 -15.49 -12.51 15.87
N GLY A 201 -15.35 -13.81 15.57
CA GLY A 201 -14.97 -14.28 14.24
C GLY A 201 -15.95 -13.84 13.14
N ARG A 202 -17.25 -13.78 13.46
CA ARG A 202 -18.26 -13.28 12.51
C ARG A 202 -18.11 -11.79 12.22
N GLN A 203 -17.62 -10.99 13.16
CA GLN A 203 -17.38 -9.56 12.93
C GLN A 203 -16.15 -9.37 12.04
N ARG A 204 -15.07 -10.10 12.34
CA ARG A 204 -13.82 -10.08 11.57
C ARG A 204 -14.01 -10.53 10.12
N LEU A 205 -14.93 -11.48 9.86
CA LEU A 205 -15.28 -11.92 8.51
C LEU A 205 -15.76 -10.77 7.60
N PHE A 206 -16.57 -9.84 8.12
CA PHE A 206 -17.02 -8.68 7.34
C PHE A 206 -15.85 -7.77 6.93
N GLY A 207 -14.78 -7.71 7.73
CA GLY A 207 -13.55 -7.02 7.37
C GLY A 207 -12.83 -7.67 6.19
N ALA A 208 -12.72 -9.00 6.18
CA ALA A 208 -12.09 -9.75 5.08
C ALA A 208 -12.88 -9.63 3.76
N ILE A 209 -14.21 -9.66 3.85
CA ILE A 209 -15.09 -9.41 2.70
C ILE A 209 -14.87 -7.99 2.17
N GLY A 210 -14.82 -6.99 3.07
CA GLY A 210 -14.55 -5.60 2.71
C GLY A 210 -13.20 -5.42 2.01
N TYR A 211 -12.14 -6.02 2.54
CA TYR A 211 -10.80 -5.96 1.94
C TYR A 211 -10.81 -6.52 0.51
N SER A 212 -11.41 -7.70 0.32
CA SER A 212 -11.40 -8.40 -0.97
C SER A 212 -12.24 -7.68 -2.02
N CYS A 213 -13.46 -7.27 -1.67
CA CYS A 213 -14.34 -6.55 -2.59
C CYS A 213 -13.76 -5.19 -2.99
N MET A 214 -13.17 -4.46 -2.04
CA MET A 214 -12.61 -3.14 -2.30
C MET A 214 -11.27 -3.22 -3.05
N ALA A 215 -10.46 -4.26 -2.85
CA ALA A 215 -9.27 -4.50 -3.66
C ALA A 215 -9.63 -4.60 -5.15
N VAL A 216 -10.62 -5.45 -5.49
CA VAL A 216 -11.09 -5.62 -6.87
C VAL A 216 -11.69 -4.33 -7.42
N LEU A 217 -12.54 -3.66 -6.64
CA LEU A 217 -13.15 -2.39 -7.06
C LEU A 217 -12.10 -1.30 -7.31
N SER A 218 -11.09 -1.19 -6.44
CA SER A 218 -10.04 -0.19 -6.58
C SER A 218 -9.18 -0.41 -7.81
N GLY A 219 -8.81 -1.67 -8.11
CA GLY A 219 -8.09 -2.01 -9.33
C GLY A 219 -8.90 -1.70 -10.58
N TYR A 220 -10.16 -2.12 -10.62
CA TYR A 220 -11.06 -1.83 -11.74
C TYR A 220 -11.26 -0.33 -11.97
N LEU A 221 -11.38 0.47 -10.91
CA LEU A 221 -11.51 1.93 -11.03
C LEU A 221 -10.22 2.59 -11.52
N ILE A 222 -9.05 2.06 -11.15
CA ILE A 222 -7.76 2.56 -11.65
C ILE A 222 -7.61 2.25 -13.13
N ASP A 223 -8.07 1.09 -13.59
CA ASP A 223 -7.99 0.69 -15.00
C ASP A 223 -8.93 1.53 -15.90
N ILE A 224 -10.11 1.93 -15.40
CA ILE A 224 -11.04 2.80 -16.16
C ILE A 224 -10.51 4.23 -16.26
N VAL A 225 -9.95 4.74 -15.17
CA VAL A 225 -9.52 6.15 -15.09
C VAL A 225 -8.12 6.35 -15.66
N GLY A 226 -7.28 5.31 -15.59
CA GLY A 226 -5.95 5.29 -16.20
C GLY A 226 -6.01 5.13 -17.72
N ASN A 227 -5.10 5.80 -18.42
CA ASN A 227 -4.84 5.55 -19.83
C ASN A 227 -3.70 4.53 -19.98
N GLU A 228 -3.55 3.91 -21.15
CA GLU A 228 -2.51 2.89 -21.42
C GLU A 228 -1.08 3.36 -21.08
N GLU A 229 -0.79 4.66 -21.13
CA GLU A 229 0.53 5.23 -20.83
C GLU A 229 0.71 5.72 -19.38
N GLN A 230 -0.38 6.01 -18.67
CA GLN A 230 -0.35 6.61 -17.33
C GLN A 230 -1.43 6.00 -16.45
N VAL A 231 -1.02 5.08 -15.57
CA VAL A 231 -1.91 4.46 -14.60
C VAL A 231 -2.24 5.46 -13.49
N ALA A 232 -3.53 5.71 -13.28
CA ALA A 232 -4.05 6.72 -12.36
C ALA A 232 -4.10 6.22 -10.90
N TYR A 233 -2.95 5.90 -10.30
CA TYR A 233 -2.87 5.38 -8.91
C TYR A 233 -3.48 6.32 -7.85
N GLN A 234 -3.61 7.61 -8.17
CA GLN A 234 -4.27 8.61 -7.33
C GLN A 234 -5.70 8.23 -6.95
N VAL A 235 -6.41 7.47 -7.81
CA VAL A 235 -7.78 7.00 -7.56
C VAL A 235 -7.87 6.15 -6.29
N GLY A 236 -6.91 5.26 -6.06
CA GLY A 236 -6.85 4.43 -4.85
C GLY A 236 -6.73 5.25 -3.57
N PHE A 237 -5.97 6.34 -3.61
CA PHE A 237 -5.84 7.27 -2.48
C PHE A 237 -7.15 8.03 -2.21
N TYR A 238 -7.88 8.47 -3.25
CA TYR A 238 -9.19 9.13 -3.07
C TYR A 238 -10.25 8.17 -2.52
N LEU A 239 -10.28 6.92 -2.99
CA LEU A 239 -11.17 5.89 -2.44
C LEU A 239 -10.85 5.62 -0.96
N THR A 240 -9.58 5.48 -0.63
CA THR A 240 -9.15 5.30 0.76
C THR A 240 -9.57 6.47 1.63
N ALA A 241 -9.38 7.72 1.17
CA ALA A 241 -9.73 8.93 1.91
C ALA A 241 -11.23 9.05 2.15
N THR A 242 -12.08 8.76 1.16
CA THR A 242 -13.54 8.81 1.31
C THR A 242 -14.06 7.74 2.27
N MET A 243 -13.52 6.51 2.21
CA MET A 243 -13.86 5.44 3.14
C MET A 243 -13.41 5.73 4.57
N MET A 244 -12.18 6.22 4.75
CA MET A 244 -11.67 6.62 6.07
C MET A 244 -12.46 7.79 6.67
N THR A 245 -12.84 8.78 5.86
CA THR A 245 -13.68 9.90 6.32
C THR A 245 -15.06 9.42 6.74
N THR A 246 -15.66 8.52 5.96
CA THR A 246 -16.96 7.92 6.30
C THR A 246 -16.86 7.10 7.59
N ASN A 247 -15.79 6.32 7.75
CA ASN A 247 -15.52 5.58 8.99
C ASN A 247 -15.35 6.53 10.19
N PHE A 248 -14.65 7.65 10.02
CA PHE A 248 -14.49 8.68 11.05
C PHE A 248 -15.83 9.25 11.50
N VAL A 249 -16.70 9.64 10.56
CA VAL A 249 -18.05 10.14 10.86
C VAL A 249 -18.89 9.08 11.57
N LEU A 250 -18.86 7.83 11.10
CA LEU A 250 -19.57 6.73 11.75
C LEU A 250 -19.08 6.49 13.18
N CYS A 251 -17.77 6.55 13.42
CA CYS A 251 -17.21 6.46 14.77
C CYS A 251 -17.66 7.63 15.66
N LEU A 252 -17.71 8.87 15.16
CA LEU A 252 -18.24 10.01 15.91
C LEU A 252 -19.73 9.85 16.27
N LEU A 253 -20.54 9.40 15.31
CA LEU A 253 -21.95 9.10 15.56
C LEU A 253 -22.10 7.99 16.61
N PHE A 254 -21.25 6.96 16.51
CA PHE A 254 -21.27 5.84 17.43
C PHE A 254 -20.86 6.24 18.85
N ILE A 255 -19.82 7.06 19.02
CA ILE A 255 -19.43 7.63 20.32
C ILE A 255 -20.56 8.49 20.92
N LYS A 256 -21.23 9.33 20.11
CA LYS A 256 -22.40 10.12 20.57
C LYS A 256 -23.60 9.26 20.99
N VAL A 257 -23.74 8.07 20.41
CA VAL A 257 -24.80 7.11 20.76
C VAL A 257 -24.42 6.32 22.02
N LEU A 258 -23.19 5.81 22.09
CA LEU A 258 -22.67 5.04 23.23
C LEU A 258 -22.44 5.89 24.48
N GLY A 259 -21.97 7.13 24.34
CA GLY A 259 -21.72 8.04 25.46
C GLY A 259 -22.99 8.34 26.28
N ARG A 260 -24.18 8.22 25.66
CA ARG A 260 -25.47 8.30 26.37
C ARG A 260 -25.85 7.02 27.11
N HIS A 261 -25.34 5.86 26.69
CA HIS A 261 -25.65 4.57 27.29
C HIS A 261 -24.63 4.15 28.36
N TRP A 262 -23.32 4.32 28.13
CA TRP A 262 -22.26 3.88 29.04
C TRP A 262 -22.11 4.75 30.29
N TRP A 263 -22.43 6.05 30.21
CA TRP A 263 -22.50 6.92 31.40
C TRP A 263 -23.52 6.43 32.43
N ARG A 264 -24.53 5.64 32.02
CA ARG A 264 -25.53 5.05 32.92
C ARG A 264 -25.16 3.66 33.44
N SER A 265 -24.13 3.01 32.91
CA SER A 265 -23.83 1.60 33.21
C SER A 265 -22.71 1.41 34.22
N GLY A 266 -21.99 2.46 34.64
CA GLY A 266 -20.98 2.38 35.72
C GLY A 266 -19.74 1.53 35.40
N ILE A 267 -19.55 1.07 34.16
CA ILE A 267 -18.43 0.18 33.77
C ILE A 267 -17.16 0.98 33.44
N PHE A 268 -16.86 1.99 34.26
CA PHE A 268 -15.58 2.70 34.31
C PHE A 268 -14.96 2.65 35.72
N GLU A 269 -15.57 1.94 36.67
CA GLU A 269 -14.88 1.48 37.88
C GLU A 269 -14.31 0.09 37.61
N VAL A 270 -13.06 0.05 37.15
CA VAL A 270 -11.89 -0.70 37.67
C VAL A 270 -10.70 -0.43 36.74
#